data_AF-A0A817X4M8-F1
#
_entry.id   AF-A0A817X4M8-F1
#
_cell.length_a   1.000
_cell.length_b   1.000
_cell.length_c   1.000
_cell.angle_alpha   90.00
_cell.angle_beta   90.00
_cell.angle_gamma   90.00
#
_symmetry.space_group_name_H-M   'P 1'
#
loop_
_entity.id
_entity.type
_entity.pdbx_description
1 polymer ?
#
loop_
_entity_poly.entity_id
_entity_poly.type
_entity_poly.pdbx_seq_one_letter_code
_entity_poly.pdbx_strand_id
1 'polypeptide(L)'
;MDRNSYCYCSVALRYVTDDFQLFTFILGCVSYNAASHSAQYLREFVNKVLAEYKLVLGTTKFAVTDNEAKIHSHKQQKLPRKLQNYSETCFSGAIIMLDIFREMYQNLPEVLINSNAMENFNAIEKDLLDDICNFLEPFQDVTNALSKDRQPCLHRVMPHRQCLIEHCNQKETDSTVIMQLKSFLARRIKNAWYINGYHRRATILHSKLKNFEFCRDEKERSIDVLTQEYDKLELNNSLTQKIASNVLQNNNASHSQTSTIATTPKRKSLLTQCFDSKLTNRPQSSNSYQEIENY
;
A
#
# COMPACT_ATOMS: atom_id res chain seq x y z
N MET A 1 -24.91 13.49 -27.06
CA MET A 1 -23.91 12.41 -27.13
C MET A 1 -23.74 11.85 -25.74
N ASP A 2 -24.30 10.68 -25.48
CA ASP A 2 -24.31 10.03 -24.18
C ASP A 2 -22.89 9.68 -23.74
N ARG A 3 -22.40 10.38 -22.73
CA ARG A 3 -21.17 10.01 -22.02
C ARG A 3 -21.52 8.92 -21.01
N ASN A 4 -21.68 7.68 -21.48
CA ASN A 4 -21.66 6.53 -20.57
C ASN A 4 -20.26 6.46 -19.94
N SER A 5 -20.14 6.92 -18.69
CA SER A 5 -18.92 6.78 -17.91
C SER A 5 -18.81 5.31 -17.51
N TYR A 6 -17.98 4.56 -18.24
CA TYR A 6 -17.67 3.18 -17.90
C TYR A 6 -16.80 3.14 -16.66
N CYS A 7 -17.20 2.31 -15.71
CA CYS A 7 -16.42 1.94 -14.54
C CYS A 7 -15.94 0.50 -14.68
N TYR A 8 -14.91 0.14 -13.92
CA TYR A 8 -14.34 -1.20 -13.95
C TYR A 8 -14.27 -1.75 -12.53
N CYS A 9 -14.54 -3.05 -12.38
CA CYS A 9 -14.29 -3.80 -11.15
C CYS A 9 -13.40 -4.99 -11.52
N SER A 10 -12.31 -5.16 -10.80
CA SER A 10 -11.41 -6.30 -10.94
C SER A 10 -11.33 -7.07 -9.64
N VAL A 11 -11.29 -8.40 -9.73
CA VAL A 11 -11.03 -9.29 -8.60
C VAL A 11 -9.64 -9.91 -8.80
N ALA A 12 -8.77 -9.79 -7.80
CA ALA A 12 -7.47 -10.41 -7.79
C ALA A 12 -7.31 -11.32 -6.57
N LEU A 13 -6.78 -12.52 -6.78
CA LEU A 13 -6.36 -13.44 -5.74
C LEU A 13 -4.88 -13.20 -5.42
N ARG A 14 -4.57 -13.09 -4.13
CA ARG A 14 -3.19 -13.05 -3.64
C ARG A 14 -2.93 -14.22 -2.72
N TYR A 15 -1.83 -14.92 -2.94
CA TYR A 15 -1.41 -16.04 -2.10
C TYR A 15 0.12 -16.13 -2.05
N VAL A 16 0.62 -16.82 -1.02
CA VAL A 16 2.04 -17.07 -0.79
C VAL A 16 2.30 -18.56 -1.00
N THR A 17 3.35 -18.90 -1.74
CA THR A 17 3.78 -20.31 -1.92
C THR A 17 4.69 -20.77 -0.77
N ASP A 18 4.99 -22.06 -0.74
CA ASP A 18 5.92 -22.66 0.23
C ASP A 18 7.33 -22.06 0.12
N ASP A 19 7.72 -21.58 -1.08
CA ASP A 19 8.96 -20.85 -1.32
C ASP A 19 8.90 -19.36 -0.91
N PHE A 20 7.88 -18.97 -0.14
CA PHE A 20 7.63 -17.60 0.32
C PHE A 20 7.48 -16.57 -0.81
N GLN A 21 7.08 -17.01 -2.00
CA GLN A 21 6.83 -16.10 -3.12
C GLN A 21 5.38 -15.62 -3.09
N LEU A 22 5.19 -14.29 -3.21
CA LEU A 22 3.87 -13.69 -3.30
C LEU A 22 3.41 -13.64 -4.76
N PHE A 23 2.30 -14.31 -5.05
CA PHE A 23 1.66 -14.27 -6.35
C PHE A 23 0.39 -13.41 -6.32
N THR A 24 0.18 -12.66 -7.39
CA THR A 24 -1.09 -11.97 -7.68
C THR A 24 -1.65 -12.54 -8.98
N PHE A 25 -2.85 -13.10 -8.91
CA PHE A 25 -3.57 -13.64 -10.05
C PHE A 25 -4.87 -12.87 -10.26
N ILE A 26 -5.05 -12.27 -11.44
CA ILE A 26 -6.27 -11.55 -11.78
C ILE A 26 -7.33 -12.57 -12.18
N LEU A 27 -8.38 -12.70 -11.37
CA LEU A 27 -9.46 -13.66 -11.59
C LEU A 27 -10.47 -13.15 -12.62
N GLY A 28 -10.68 -11.84 -12.67
CA GLY A 28 -11.59 -11.24 -13.65
C GLY A 28 -11.63 -9.71 -13.58
N CYS A 29 -12.07 -9.10 -14.67
CA CYS A 29 -12.31 -7.66 -14.78
C CYS A 29 -13.59 -7.44 -15.59
N VAL A 30 -14.50 -6.62 -15.08
CA VAL A 30 -15.75 -6.28 -15.77
C VAL A 30 -15.93 -4.78 -15.84
N SER A 31 -16.39 -4.31 -16.99
CA SER A 31 -16.93 -2.96 -17.13
C SER A 31 -18.37 -2.92 -16.64
N TYR A 32 -18.77 -1.83 -15.99
CA TYR A 32 -20.16 -1.58 -15.62
C TYR A 32 -20.51 -0.09 -15.79
N ASN A 33 -21.80 0.21 -15.90
CA ASN A 33 -22.29 1.58 -16.02
C ASN A 33 -22.38 2.24 -14.63
N ALA A 34 -21.78 3.42 -14.48
CA ALA A 34 -21.82 4.19 -13.24
C ALA A 34 -23.26 4.53 -12.78
N ALA A 35 -24.21 4.66 -13.71
CA ALA A 35 -25.59 5.03 -13.41
C ALA A 35 -26.43 3.87 -12.83
N SER A 36 -26.01 2.62 -12.99
CA SER A 36 -26.79 1.43 -12.58
C SER A 36 -26.25 0.77 -11.30
N HIS A 37 -25.52 1.50 -10.46
CA HIS A 37 -24.86 0.92 -9.29
C HIS A 37 -25.83 0.40 -8.23
N SER A 38 -25.61 -0.85 -7.83
CA SER A 38 -25.95 -1.32 -6.50
C SER A 38 -24.78 -2.16 -5.96
N ALA A 39 -24.58 -2.15 -4.64
CA ALA A 39 -23.63 -3.05 -3.98
C ALA A 39 -23.92 -4.53 -4.32
N GLN A 40 -25.18 -4.83 -4.66
CA GLN A 40 -25.63 -6.15 -5.08
C GLN A 40 -25.00 -6.58 -6.41
N TYR A 41 -24.92 -5.71 -7.42
CA TYR A 41 -24.28 -6.06 -8.71
C TYR A 41 -22.79 -6.42 -8.55
N LEU A 42 -22.05 -5.62 -7.76
CA LEU A 42 -20.65 -5.92 -7.44
C LEU A 42 -20.52 -7.25 -6.68
N ARG A 43 -21.43 -7.50 -5.73
CA ARG A 43 -21.46 -8.76 -4.98
C ARG A 43 -21.75 -9.96 -5.89
N GLU A 44 -22.68 -9.84 -6.82
CA GLU A 44 -23.01 -10.87 -7.81
C GLU A 44 -21.81 -11.17 -8.73
N PHE A 45 -21.13 -10.14 -9.22
CA PHE A 45 -19.91 -10.30 -10.00
C PHE A 45 -18.82 -11.03 -9.21
N VAL A 46 -18.53 -10.60 -7.98
CA VAL A 46 -17.54 -11.25 -7.11
C VAL A 46 -17.93 -12.71 -6.84
N ASN A 47 -19.19 -12.98 -6.51
CA ASN A 47 -19.68 -14.35 -6.28
C ASN A 47 -19.55 -15.22 -7.54
N LYS A 48 -19.84 -14.68 -8.73
CA LYS A 48 -19.68 -15.37 -10.01
C LYS A 48 -18.23 -15.76 -10.25
N VAL A 49 -17.30 -14.81 -10.07
CA VAL A 49 -15.86 -15.06 -10.21
C VAL A 49 -15.41 -16.13 -9.21
N LEU A 50 -15.84 -16.04 -7.96
CA LEU A 50 -15.49 -17.05 -6.96
C LEU A 50 -16.03 -18.45 -7.33
N ALA A 51 -17.27 -18.53 -7.81
CA ALA A 51 -17.87 -19.80 -8.24
C ALA A 51 -17.15 -20.41 -9.45
N GLU A 52 -16.76 -19.60 -10.43
CA GLU A 52 -16.01 -20.03 -11.63
C GLU A 52 -14.69 -20.70 -11.26
N TYR A 53 -13.95 -20.11 -10.31
CA TYR A 53 -12.70 -20.67 -9.81
C TYR A 53 -12.88 -21.66 -8.65
N LYS A 54 -14.13 -22.04 -8.32
CA LYS A 54 -14.48 -22.92 -7.19
C LYS A 54 -13.87 -22.47 -5.85
N LEU A 55 -13.75 -21.16 -5.65
CA LEU A 55 -13.21 -20.54 -4.45
C LEU A 55 -14.32 -20.31 -3.43
N VAL A 56 -14.17 -20.89 -2.25
CA VAL A 56 -15.04 -20.59 -1.10
C VAL A 56 -14.39 -19.52 -0.25
N LEU A 57 -15.02 -18.35 -0.09
CA LEU A 57 -14.60 -17.36 0.90
C LEU A 57 -14.88 -17.90 2.31
N GLY A 58 -13.84 -18.31 3.02
CA GLY A 58 -13.91 -18.70 4.42
C GLY A 58 -13.54 -17.55 5.36
N THR A 59 -13.46 -17.84 6.66
CA THR A 59 -13.02 -16.88 7.71
C THR A 59 -11.58 -16.40 7.54
N THR A 60 -10.78 -17.04 6.69
CA THR A 60 -9.35 -16.73 6.42
C THR A 60 -9.10 -15.95 5.13
N LYS A 61 -10.14 -15.68 4.32
CA LYS A 61 -10.02 -14.97 3.04
C LYS A 61 -10.72 -13.61 3.14
N PHE A 62 -9.98 -12.52 2.94
CA PHE A 62 -10.49 -11.15 3.11
C PHE A 62 -10.52 -10.39 1.78
N ALA A 63 -11.57 -9.61 1.55
CA ALA A 63 -11.65 -8.69 0.43
C ALA A 63 -11.16 -7.30 0.87
N VAL A 64 -10.42 -6.63 0.00
CA VAL A 64 -9.97 -5.23 0.18
C VAL A 64 -10.62 -4.42 -0.94
N THR A 65 -11.41 -3.40 -0.59
CA THR A 65 -12.04 -2.49 -1.55
C THR A 65 -11.74 -1.05 -1.16
N ASP A 66 -11.71 -0.17 -2.15
CA ASP A 66 -11.70 1.28 -1.96
C ASP A 66 -13.11 1.80 -1.64
N ASN A 67 -13.20 3.10 -1.36
CA ASN A 67 -14.46 3.78 -1.03
C ASN A 67 -14.47 5.16 -1.72
N GLU A 68 -14.86 5.25 -3.01
CA GLU A 68 -14.91 6.57 -3.69
C GLU A 68 -15.71 6.64 -5.02
N ALA A 69 -16.12 7.86 -5.41
CA ALA A 69 -17.00 8.24 -6.54
C ALA A 69 -16.38 9.35 -7.45
N LYS A 70 -16.78 9.39 -8.74
CA LYS A 70 -16.00 9.78 -9.97
C LYS A 70 -15.95 11.25 -10.49
N ILE A 71 -14.96 11.42 -11.40
CA ILE A 71 -14.23 12.53 -12.11
C ILE A 71 -14.87 13.16 -13.38
N HIS A 72 -14.33 14.30 -13.93
CA HIS A 72 -13.87 14.47 -15.36
C HIS A 72 -13.07 15.78 -15.71
N SER A 73 -12.14 15.76 -16.71
CA SER A 73 -12.08 16.61 -17.96
C SER A 73 -10.73 16.55 -18.76
N HIS A 74 -10.62 17.20 -19.95
CA HIS A 74 -9.56 17.02 -21.00
C HIS A 74 -9.20 18.35 -21.74
N LYS A 75 -7.94 18.86 -21.72
CA LYS A 75 -7.37 19.86 -22.70
C LYS A 75 -5.83 20.11 -22.53
N GLN A 76 -4.90 19.31 -23.08
CA GLN A 76 -3.45 19.46 -22.79
C GLN A 76 -2.44 19.03 -23.89
N GLN A 77 -2.74 19.23 -25.17
CA GLN A 77 -1.89 18.72 -26.25
C GLN A 77 -0.56 19.48 -26.45
N LYS A 78 -0.36 20.64 -25.81
CA LYS A 78 0.81 21.52 -26.02
C LYS A 78 1.86 21.48 -24.91
N LEU A 79 1.66 20.66 -23.88
CA LEU A 79 2.58 20.56 -22.74
C LEU A 79 3.54 19.37 -22.90
N PRO A 80 4.80 19.48 -22.46
CA PRO A 80 5.75 18.36 -22.49
C PRO A 80 5.30 17.19 -21.60
N ARG A 81 4.50 17.47 -20.56
CA ARG A 81 3.73 16.48 -19.81
C ARG A 81 2.27 16.91 -19.70
N LYS A 82 1.36 15.96 -19.90
CA LYS A 82 -0.08 16.19 -19.71
C LYS A 82 -0.37 16.42 -18.23
N LEU A 83 -0.86 17.61 -17.85
CA LEU A 83 -1.46 17.85 -16.53
C LEU A 83 -2.45 16.71 -16.20
N GLN A 84 -2.34 16.06 -15.05
CA GLN A 84 -3.40 15.12 -14.71
C GLN A 84 -4.58 15.90 -14.15
N ASN A 85 -5.78 15.63 -14.65
CA ASN A 85 -6.96 16.20 -14.02
C ASN A 85 -7.12 15.61 -12.63
N TYR A 86 -7.54 16.44 -11.68
CA TYR A 86 -7.96 15.94 -10.37
C TYR A 86 -9.05 14.88 -10.56
N SER A 87 -8.81 13.75 -9.93
CA SER A 87 -9.74 12.65 -9.84
C SER A 87 -10.16 12.52 -8.39
N GLU A 88 -11.43 12.77 -8.10
CA GLU A 88 -11.98 12.46 -6.77
C GLU A 88 -11.80 10.98 -6.40
N THR A 89 -11.65 10.06 -7.37
CA THR A 89 -11.51 8.60 -7.15
C THR A 89 -10.11 8.06 -6.99
N CYS A 90 -9.10 8.93 -7.00
CA CYS A 90 -7.72 8.48 -6.90
C CYS A 90 -7.08 9.33 -5.82
N PHE A 91 -6.88 8.73 -4.65
CA PHE A 91 -6.31 9.39 -3.48
C PHE A 91 -4.99 10.13 -3.79
N SER A 92 -4.19 9.63 -4.74
CA SER A 92 -2.96 10.28 -5.22
C SER A 92 -3.17 11.34 -6.30
N GLY A 93 -4.36 11.44 -6.89
CA GLY A 93 -4.65 12.30 -8.03
C GLY A 93 -4.44 13.79 -7.77
N ALA A 94 -4.75 14.29 -6.58
CA ALA A 94 -4.45 15.67 -6.20
C ALA A 94 -2.93 15.91 -6.13
N ILE A 95 -2.18 15.01 -5.50
CA ILE A 95 -0.73 15.14 -5.32
C ILE A 95 -0.04 15.09 -6.68
N ILE A 96 -0.39 14.11 -7.52
CA ILE A 96 0.17 13.96 -8.86
C ILE A 96 -0.19 15.17 -9.74
N MET A 97 -1.41 15.70 -9.62
CA MET A 97 -1.82 16.89 -10.37
C MET A 97 -1.01 18.12 -9.97
N LEU A 98 -0.85 18.37 -8.67
CA LEU A 98 -0.05 19.48 -8.15
C LEU A 98 1.42 19.35 -8.57
N ASP A 99 1.97 18.12 -8.52
CA ASP A 99 3.35 17.86 -8.91
C ASP A 99 3.59 18.12 -10.41
N ILE A 100 2.68 17.65 -11.28
CA ILE A 100 2.77 17.95 -12.73
C ILE A 100 2.54 19.44 -12.99
N PHE A 101 1.63 20.09 -12.24
CA PHE A 101 1.41 21.53 -12.37
C PHE A 101 2.67 22.32 -11.97
N ARG A 102 3.35 21.91 -10.90
CA ARG A 102 4.65 22.43 -10.46
C ARG A 102 5.71 22.27 -11.54
N GLU A 103 5.84 21.06 -12.11
CA GLU A 103 6.79 20.80 -13.22
C GLU A 103 6.51 21.70 -14.43
N MET A 104 5.24 21.90 -14.76
CA MET A 104 4.82 22.68 -15.94
C MET A 104 4.75 24.18 -15.70
N TYR A 105 4.96 24.65 -14.47
CA TYR A 105 4.67 26.03 -14.06
C TYR A 105 5.29 27.08 -14.98
N GLN A 106 6.53 26.89 -15.42
CA GLN A 106 7.23 27.82 -16.31
C GLN A 106 6.70 27.83 -17.75
N ASN A 107 6.10 26.73 -18.20
CA ASN A 107 5.59 26.56 -19.57
C ASN A 107 4.10 26.94 -19.68
N LEU A 108 3.38 27.03 -18.55
CA LEU A 108 1.96 27.34 -18.52
C LEU A 108 1.59 28.73 -19.06
N PRO A 109 2.36 29.81 -18.79
CA PRO A 109 2.10 31.13 -19.37
C PRO A 109 1.91 31.07 -20.88
N GLU A 110 2.81 30.41 -21.62
CA GLU A 110 2.78 30.32 -23.09
C GLU A 110 1.48 29.70 -23.63
N VAL A 111 0.89 28.77 -22.87
CA VAL A 111 -0.35 28.08 -23.24
C VAL A 111 -1.58 28.91 -22.84
N LEU A 112 -1.45 29.80 -21.85
CA LEU A 112 -2.53 30.58 -21.26
C LEU A 112 -2.64 32.01 -21.79
N ILE A 113 -1.70 32.50 -22.61
CA ILE A 113 -1.61 33.88 -23.15
C ILE A 113 -2.94 34.46 -23.65
N ASN A 114 -3.81 33.63 -24.26
CA ASN A 114 -5.10 34.07 -24.82
C ASN A 114 -6.31 33.55 -24.03
N SER A 115 -6.15 33.27 -22.74
CA SER A 115 -7.19 32.69 -21.90
C SER A 115 -7.50 33.55 -20.67
N ASN A 116 -8.78 33.59 -20.28
CA ASN A 116 -9.23 34.19 -19.03
C ASN A 116 -8.66 33.47 -17.79
N ALA A 117 -7.93 32.36 -17.97
CA ALA A 117 -7.29 31.61 -16.90
C ALA A 117 -5.92 32.18 -16.50
N MET A 118 -5.38 33.16 -17.24
CA MET A 118 -4.10 33.81 -16.91
C MET A 118 -4.18 34.60 -15.60
N GLU A 119 -5.31 35.25 -15.30
CA GLU A 119 -5.52 35.94 -14.02
C GLU A 119 -5.47 34.96 -12.85
N ASN A 120 -6.14 33.81 -12.98
CA ASN A 120 -6.11 32.75 -11.97
C ASN A 120 -4.70 32.15 -11.81
N PHE A 121 -3.95 32.00 -12.90
CA PHE A 121 -2.57 31.53 -12.86
C PHE A 121 -1.65 32.51 -12.13
N ASN A 122 -1.79 33.81 -12.38
CA ASN A 122 -0.99 34.85 -11.74
C ASN A 122 -1.25 34.99 -10.24
N ALA A 123 -2.43 34.54 -9.76
CA ALA A 123 -2.75 34.49 -8.34
C ALA A 123 -2.08 33.32 -7.59
N ILE A 124 -1.42 32.40 -8.31
CA ILE A 124 -0.75 31.26 -7.69
C ILE A 124 0.65 31.69 -7.23
N GLU A 125 0.92 31.53 -5.94
CA GLU A 125 2.25 31.70 -5.37
C GLU A 125 3.06 30.42 -5.61
N LYS A 126 4.08 30.50 -6.48
CA LYS A 126 4.91 29.34 -6.82
C LYS A 126 5.61 28.74 -5.60
N ASP A 127 6.16 29.57 -4.71
CA ASP A 127 6.86 29.10 -3.52
C ASP A 127 5.91 28.32 -2.59
N LEU A 128 4.67 28.78 -2.44
CA LEU A 128 3.64 28.05 -1.68
C LEU A 128 3.26 26.73 -2.35
N LEU A 129 3.16 26.69 -3.69
CA LEU A 129 2.95 25.45 -4.43
C LEU A 129 4.10 24.45 -4.21
N ASP A 130 5.34 24.93 -4.23
CA ASP A 130 6.52 24.11 -3.98
C ASP A 130 6.50 23.55 -2.55
N ASP A 131 6.20 24.39 -1.55
CA ASP A 131 6.05 23.98 -0.15
C ASP A 131 4.96 22.91 0.04
N ILE A 132 3.79 23.10 -0.58
CA ILE A 132 2.70 22.13 -0.52
C ILE A 132 3.12 20.81 -1.17
N CYS A 133 3.75 20.84 -2.35
CA CYS A 133 4.19 19.63 -3.03
C CYS A 133 5.25 18.87 -2.22
N ASN A 134 6.24 19.58 -1.68
CA ASN A 134 7.29 19.00 -0.84
C ASN A 134 6.71 18.39 0.45
N PHE A 135 5.73 19.05 1.05
CA PHE A 135 5.05 18.51 2.22
C PHE A 135 4.21 17.27 1.91
N LEU A 136 3.58 17.19 0.73
CA LEU A 136 2.73 16.07 0.33
C LEU A 136 3.53 14.86 -0.23
N GLU A 137 4.77 15.04 -0.64
CA GLU A 137 5.62 13.98 -1.21
C GLU A 137 5.68 12.69 -0.33
N PRO A 138 5.88 12.76 1.00
CA PRO A 138 5.88 11.56 1.84
C PRO A 138 4.55 10.78 1.81
N PHE A 139 3.42 11.43 1.54
CA PHE A 139 2.12 10.75 1.40
C PHE A 139 2.06 9.93 0.10
N GLN A 140 2.67 10.45 -0.97
CA GLN A 140 2.80 9.72 -2.22
C GLN A 140 3.72 8.51 -2.05
N ASP A 141 4.84 8.67 -1.33
CA ASP A 141 5.77 7.57 -1.04
C ASP A 141 5.10 6.46 -0.23
N VAL A 142 4.32 6.82 0.78
CA VAL A 142 3.55 5.85 1.56
C VAL A 142 2.52 5.14 0.69
N THR A 143 1.81 5.88 -0.16
CA THR A 143 0.84 5.30 -1.10
C THR A 143 1.52 4.29 -2.02
N ASN A 144 2.68 4.65 -2.59
CA ASN A 144 3.48 3.77 -3.44
C ASN A 144 4.00 2.55 -2.68
N ALA A 145 4.46 2.73 -1.45
CA ALA A 145 4.98 1.65 -0.61
C ALA A 145 3.90 0.63 -0.22
N LEU A 146 2.66 1.09 0.03
CA LEU A 146 1.52 0.24 0.40
C LEU A 146 0.79 -0.36 -0.80
N SER A 147 1.02 0.17 -2.00
CA SER A 147 0.39 -0.32 -3.24
C SER A 147 1.20 -1.40 -3.97
N LYS A 148 2.36 -1.82 -3.44
CA LYS A 148 3.16 -2.88 -4.08
C LYS A 148 2.41 -4.21 -4.06
N ASP A 149 2.48 -4.93 -5.17
CA ASP A 149 1.77 -6.20 -5.42
C ASP A 149 2.69 -7.43 -5.37
N ARG A 150 4.02 -7.22 -5.42
CA ARG A 150 5.06 -8.26 -5.40
C ARG A 150 5.78 -8.41 -4.06
N GLN A 151 5.41 -7.65 -3.04
CA GLN A 151 6.01 -7.70 -1.72
C GLN A 151 4.93 -7.60 -0.64
N PRO A 152 5.08 -8.24 0.52
CA PRO A 152 4.17 -8.04 1.63
C PRO A 152 4.16 -6.57 2.07
N CYS A 153 2.98 -5.94 2.11
CA CYS A 153 2.85 -4.54 2.52
C CYS A 153 2.10 -4.37 3.84
N LEU A 154 1.40 -5.40 4.32
CA LEU A 154 0.49 -5.27 5.46
C LEU A 154 1.21 -4.89 6.76
N HIS A 155 2.43 -5.38 6.97
CA HIS A 155 3.29 -5.05 8.12
C HIS A 155 3.77 -3.59 8.10
N ARG A 156 3.66 -2.89 6.98
CA ARG A 156 4.11 -1.49 6.82
C ARG A 156 3.02 -0.47 7.11
N VAL A 157 1.76 -0.90 7.16
CA VAL A 157 0.60 0.01 7.33
C VAL A 157 0.70 0.80 8.63
N MET A 158 1.01 0.14 9.75
CA MET A 158 1.12 0.81 11.05
C MET A 158 2.32 1.77 11.12
N PRO A 159 3.55 1.35 10.76
CA PRO A 159 4.69 2.25 10.70
C PRO A 159 4.47 3.47 9.80
N HIS A 160 3.90 3.29 8.60
CA HIS A 160 3.66 4.41 7.70
C HIS A 160 2.57 5.36 8.22
N ARG A 161 1.51 4.84 8.84
CA ARG A 161 0.52 5.69 9.51
C ARG A 161 1.17 6.56 10.59
N GLN A 162 2.03 5.97 11.42
CA GLN A 162 2.75 6.69 12.47
C GLN A 162 3.70 7.75 11.87
N CYS A 163 4.47 7.38 10.85
CA CYS A 163 5.36 8.28 10.13
C CYS A 163 4.63 9.51 9.57
N LEU A 164 3.45 9.32 8.96
CA LEU A 164 2.65 10.44 8.44
C LEU A 164 2.05 11.30 9.56
N ILE A 165 1.67 10.72 10.69
CA ILE A 165 1.22 11.50 11.85
C ILE A 165 2.36 12.38 12.38
N GLU A 166 3.57 11.84 12.49
CA GLU A 166 4.77 12.58 12.92
C GLU A 166 5.16 13.68 11.92
N HIS A 167 5.06 13.38 10.63
CA HIS A 167 5.31 14.37 9.56
C HIS A 167 4.34 15.55 9.61
N CYS A 168 3.11 15.31 10.07
CA CYS A 168 2.13 16.37 10.29
C CYS A 168 2.33 17.17 11.60
N ASN A 169 3.38 16.92 12.38
CA ASN A 169 3.67 17.78 13.53
C ASN A 169 4.02 19.19 13.05
N GLN A 170 3.35 20.18 13.66
CA GLN A 170 3.58 21.59 13.35
C GLN A 170 4.94 22.03 13.88
N LYS A 171 5.63 22.86 13.08
CA LYS A 171 6.90 23.49 13.41
C LYS A 171 6.69 24.99 13.43
N GLU A 172 7.42 25.71 14.28
CA GLU A 172 7.35 27.18 14.37
C GLU A 172 7.73 27.88 13.05
N THR A 173 8.51 27.20 12.20
CA THR A 173 8.93 27.67 10.88
C THR A 173 7.89 27.43 9.78
N ASP A 174 6.79 26.74 10.07
CA ASP A 174 5.77 26.45 9.06
C ASP A 174 4.97 27.72 8.71
N SER A 175 4.64 27.90 7.43
CA SER A 175 3.67 28.91 7.03
C SER A 175 2.28 28.59 7.58
N THR A 176 1.42 29.60 7.73
CA THR A 176 0.05 29.41 8.26
C THR A 176 -0.73 28.37 7.44
N VAL A 177 -0.55 28.35 6.11
CA VAL A 177 -1.20 27.39 5.21
C VAL A 177 -0.70 25.96 5.48
N ILE A 178 0.61 25.76 5.61
CA ILE A 178 1.19 24.44 5.93
C ILE A 178 0.74 23.96 7.31
N MET A 179 0.69 24.85 8.31
CA MET A 179 0.17 24.51 9.64
C MET A 179 -1.27 24.01 9.59
N GLN A 180 -2.14 24.69 8.83
CA GLN A 180 -3.54 24.29 8.65
C GLN A 180 -3.65 22.94 7.93
N LEU A 181 -2.88 22.75 6.85
CA LEU A 181 -2.85 21.51 6.08
C LEU A 181 -2.38 20.32 6.93
N LYS A 182 -1.30 20.50 7.70
CA LYS A 182 -0.80 19.52 8.68
C LYS A 182 -1.84 19.13 9.70
N SER A 183 -2.51 20.11 10.32
CA SER A 183 -3.59 19.86 11.29
C SER A 183 -4.75 19.09 10.66
N PHE A 184 -5.17 19.47 9.46
CA PHE A 184 -6.25 18.81 8.73
C PHE A 184 -5.90 17.34 8.44
N LEU A 185 -4.71 17.08 7.88
CA LEU A 185 -4.28 15.74 7.49
C LEU A 185 -3.98 14.85 8.70
N ALA A 186 -3.35 15.37 9.77
CA ALA A 186 -3.15 14.63 11.01
C ALA A 186 -4.49 14.09 11.57
N ARG A 187 -5.51 14.96 11.59
CA ARG A 187 -6.86 14.58 12.04
C ARG A 187 -7.48 13.54 11.10
N ARG A 188 -7.36 13.73 9.79
CA ARG A 188 -7.89 12.77 8.80
C ARG A 188 -7.21 11.41 8.90
N ILE A 189 -5.89 11.34 9.02
CA ILE A 189 -5.15 10.07 9.22
C ILE A 189 -5.62 9.38 10.49
N LYS A 190 -5.77 10.11 11.60
CA LYS A 190 -6.21 9.51 12.87
C LYS A 190 -7.60 8.89 12.77
N ASN A 191 -8.53 9.56 12.09
CA ASN A 191 -9.95 9.19 12.07
C ASN A 191 -10.33 8.24 10.93
N ALA A 192 -9.75 8.41 9.74
CA ALA A 192 -10.12 7.65 8.54
C ALA A 192 -9.23 6.42 8.32
N TRP A 193 -7.98 6.43 8.80
CA TRP A 193 -7.08 5.31 8.62
C TRP A 193 -7.37 4.20 9.62
N TYR A 194 -8.22 3.26 9.20
CA TYR A 194 -8.65 2.13 10.00
C TYR A 194 -7.53 1.08 10.18
N ILE A 195 -7.27 0.69 11.44
CA ILE A 195 -6.30 -0.34 11.81
C ILE A 195 -7.02 -1.50 12.50
N ASN A 196 -6.95 -2.68 11.89
CA ASN A 196 -7.53 -3.92 12.44
C ASN A 196 -6.46 -4.90 12.96
N GLY A 197 -6.90 -6.05 13.50
CA GLY A 197 -6.01 -7.06 14.06
C GLY A 197 -4.99 -7.64 13.08
N TYR A 198 -5.29 -7.72 11.79
CA TYR A 198 -4.37 -8.24 10.77
C TYR A 198 -3.15 -7.33 10.58
N HIS A 199 -3.36 -6.01 10.57
CA HIS A 199 -2.26 -5.04 10.49
C HIS A 199 -1.30 -5.19 11.67
N ARG A 200 -1.85 -5.36 12.89
CA ARG A 200 -1.07 -5.56 14.12
C ARG A 200 -0.26 -6.85 14.06
N ARG A 201 -0.92 -7.97 13.76
CA ARG A 201 -0.26 -9.29 13.62
C ARG A 201 0.83 -9.28 12.55
N ALA A 202 0.56 -8.71 11.37
CA ALA A 202 1.56 -8.59 10.31
C ALA A 202 2.78 -7.77 10.75
N THR A 203 2.56 -6.69 11.49
CA THR A 203 3.64 -5.85 12.04
C THR A 203 4.48 -6.62 13.07
N ILE A 204 3.83 -7.36 13.98
CA ILE A 204 4.50 -8.18 15.02
C ILE A 204 5.35 -9.30 14.40
N LEU A 205 4.84 -9.96 13.35
CA LEU A 205 5.55 -11.03 12.66
C LEU A 205 6.80 -10.54 11.91
N HIS A 206 6.94 -9.23 11.68
CA HIS A 206 8.09 -8.67 11.02
C HIS A 206 9.27 -8.48 12.01
N SER A 207 10.39 -9.15 11.75
CA SER A 207 11.53 -9.21 12.67
C SER A 207 12.08 -7.84 13.08
N LYS A 208 12.16 -6.89 12.14
CA LYS A 208 12.65 -5.52 12.39
C LYS A 208 11.65 -4.62 13.13
N LEU A 209 10.39 -5.06 13.32
CA LEU A 209 9.31 -4.26 13.91
C LEU A 209 8.84 -4.82 15.27
N LYS A 210 9.56 -5.77 15.86
CA LYS A 210 9.23 -6.36 17.19
C LYS A 210 9.11 -5.31 18.31
N ASN A 211 9.89 -4.24 18.18
CA ASN A 211 9.94 -3.12 19.13
C ASN A 211 9.07 -1.94 18.70
N PHE A 212 8.29 -2.07 17.62
CA PHE A 212 7.32 -1.04 17.26
C PHE A 212 6.35 -0.85 18.42
N GLU A 213 6.07 0.40 18.78
CA GLU A 213 5.20 0.69 19.92
C GLU A 213 3.75 0.36 19.58
N PHE A 214 3.14 -0.46 20.42
CA PHE A 214 1.73 -0.80 20.38
C PHE A 214 1.09 -0.41 21.70
N CYS A 215 -0.22 -0.15 21.68
CA CYS A 215 -0.99 -0.25 22.92
C CYS A 215 -0.80 -1.67 23.50
N ARG A 216 -0.43 -1.78 24.78
CA ARG A 216 -0.07 -3.05 25.43
C ARG A 216 -1.16 -4.12 25.24
N ASP A 217 -2.40 -3.76 25.55
CA ASP A 217 -3.56 -4.66 25.42
C ASP A 217 -3.76 -5.18 24.00
N GLU A 218 -3.49 -4.35 22.99
CA GLU A 218 -3.64 -4.75 21.58
C GLU A 218 -2.52 -5.68 21.11
N LYS A 219 -1.31 -5.50 21.64
CA LYS A 219 -0.16 -6.37 21.38
C LYS A 219 -0.40 -7.76 21.95
N GLU A 220 -0.81 -7.84 23.22
CA GLU A 220 -1.12 -9.09 23.91
C GLU A 220 -2.21 -9.88 23.17
N ARG A 221 -3.36 -9.25 22.86
CA ARG A 221 -4.42 -9.88 22.06
C ARG A 221 -3.93 -10.39 20.70
N SER A 222 -3.03 -9.66 20.05
CA SER A 222 -2.50 -10.05 18.75
C SER A 222 -1.57 -11.26 18.87
N ILE A 223 -0.77 -11.34 19.94
CA ILE A 223 0.08 -12.49 20.26
C ILE A 223 -0.79 -13.71 20.57
N ASP A 224 -1.81 -13.58 21.41
CA ASP A 224 -2.70 -14.69 21.76
C ASP A 224 -3.35 -15.33 20.53
N VAL A 225 -3.85 -14.50 19.61
CA VAL A 225 -4.42 -14.99 18.35
C VAL A 225 -3.37 -15.70 17.49
N LEU A 226 -2.15 -15.16 17.39
CA LEU A 226 -1.06 -15.79 16.63
C LEU A 226 -0.66 -17.14 17.23
N THR A 227 -0.57 -17.24 18.56
CA THR A 227 -0.28 -18.50 19.25
C THR A 227 -1.37 -19.53 18.98
N GLN A 228 -2.65 -19.15 19.10
CA GLN A 228 -3.77 -20.05 18.78
C GLN A 228 -3.79 -20.50 17.31
N GLU A 229 -3.42 -19.63 16.37
CA GLU A 229 -3.30 -19.98 14.95
C GLU A 229 -2.12 -20.93 14.72
N TYR A 230 -0.99 -20.70 15.39
CA TYR A 230 0.17 -21.57 15.34
C TYR A 230 -0.14 -22.97 15.89
N ASP A 231 -0.76 -23.08 17.06
CA ASP A 231 -1.11 -24.36 17.68
C ASP A 231 -2.06 -25.17 16.78
N LYS A 232 -3.01 -24.50 16.11
CA LYS A 232 -3.90 -25.15 15.12
C LYS A 232 -3.12 -25.67 13.91
N LEU A 233 -2.14 -24.92 13.42
CA LEU A 233 -1.30 -25.36 12.32
C LEU A 233 -0.42 -26.55 12.70
N GLU A 234 0.17 -26.53 13.90
CA GLU A 234 0.98 -27.63 14.41
C GLU A 234 0.14 -28.91 14.59
N LEU A 235 -1.07 -28.80 15.14
CA LEU A 235 -2.00 -29.92 15.25
C LEU A 235 -2.39 -30.50 13.89
N ASN A 236 -2.69 -29.63 12.91
CA ASN A 236 -3.03 -30.06 11.55
C ASN A 236 -1.84 -30.72 10.83
N ASN A 237 -0.63 -30.21 11.03
CA ASN A 237 0.59 -30.83 10.50
C ASN A 237 0.84 -32.20 11.13
N SER A 238 0.64 -32.34 12.45
CA SER A 238 0.75 -33.62 13.14
C SER A 238 -0.27 -34.64 12.63
N LEU A 239 -1.53 -34.22 12.41
CA LEU A 239 -2.58 -35.06 11.83
C LEU A 239 -2.25 -35.47 10.40
N THR A 240 -1.78 -34.54 9.58
CA THR A 240 -1.40 -34.80 8.17
C THR A 240 -0.21 -35.75 8.10
N GLN A 241 0.79 -35.59 8.97
CA GLN A 241 1.93 -36.51 9.08
C GLN A 241 1.50 -37.90 9.58
N LYS A 242 0.56 -38.02 10.51
CA LYS A 242 0.01 -39.32 10.95
C LYS A 242 -0.75 -40.01 9.82
N ILE A 243 -1.55 -39.27 9.05
CA ILE A 243 -2.26 -39.82 7.89
C ILE A 243 -1.27 -40.23 6.80
N ALA A 244 -0.29 -39.39 6.48
CA ALA A 244 0.76 -39.72 5.52
C ALA A 244 1.58 -40.94 5.95
N SER A 245 1.94 -41.04 7.24
CA SER A 245 2.61 -42.22 7.82
C SER A 245 1.77 -43.48 7.68
N ASN A 246 0.46 -43.40 7.95
CA ASN A 246 -0.46 -44.55 7.82
C ASN A 246 -0.69 -44.93 6.34
N VAL A 247 -0.67 -43.97 5.42
CA VAL A 247 -0.74 -44.21 3.97
C VAL A 247 0.58 -44.77 3.43
N LEU A 248 1.73 -44.31 3.94
CA LEU A 248 3.07 -44.81 3.57
C LEU A 248 3.35 -46.20 4.14
N GLN A 249 2.87 -46.52 5.35
CA GLN A 249 2.87 -47.89 5.88
C GLN A 249 2.01 -48.84 5.02
N ASN A 250 1.03 -48.31 4.30
CA ASN A 250 0.21 -49.09 3.37
C ASN A 250 0.75 -49.11 1.92
N ASN A 251 1.67 -48.22 1.51
CA ASN A 251 2.03 -48.04 0.09
C ASN A 251 3.53 -47.98 -0.26
N ASN A 252 4.49 -48.13 0.66
CA ASN A 252 5.92 -48.24 0.30
C ASN A 252 6.59 -49.39 1.07
N ALA A 253 7.17 -50.45 0.52
CA ALA A 253 7.43 -50.92 -0.85
C ALA A 253 7.62 -49.85 -1.94
N SER A 254 8.81 -49.23 -1.93
CA SER A 254 9.54 -48.69 -3.10
C SER A 254 9.70 -47.17 -3.22
N HIS A 255 10.82 -46.73 -2.63
CA HIS A 255 11.85 -45.84 -3.19
C HIS A 255 11.60 -44.34 -3.43
N SER A 256 12.58 -43.60 -2.91
CA SER A 256 12.80 -42.17 -2.79
C SER A 256 13.69 -41.62 -3.90
N GLN A 257 13.62 -40.30 -4.18
CA GLN A 257 14.75 -39.36 -4.03
C GLN A 257 14.45 -37.94 -4.57
N THR A 258 15.17 -36.99 -3.96
CA THR A 258 15.06 -35.52 -3.91
C THR A 258 16.12 -34.83 -4.80
N SER A 259 15.94 -33.56 -5.19
CA SER A 259 17.02 -32.53 -5.17
C SER A 259 16.58 -31.12 -5.61
N THR A 260 17.24 -30.13 -5.00
CA THR A 260 17.09 -28.66 -5.02
C THR A 260 18.32 -27.99 -5.64
N ILE A 261 18.22 -26.83 -6.33
CA ILE A 261 19.34 -25.86 -6.54
C ILE A 261 18.84 -24.38 -6.58
N ALA A 262 19.62 -23.50 -5.97
CA ALA A 262 19.42 -22.07 -5.69
C ALA A 262 20.00 -21.08 -6.75
N THR A 263 19.63 -19.79 -6.60
CA THR A 263 19.83 -18.61 -7.48
C THR A 263 20.90 -17.61 -7.00
N THR A 264 21.39 -16.75 -7.91
CA THR A 264 22.36 -15.63 -7.71
C THR A 264 21.71 -14.21 -7.73
N PRO A 265 22.40 -13.13 -7.23
CA PRO A 265 21.76 -11.88 -6.78
C PRO A 265 21.99 -10.63 -7.66
N LYS A 266 21.11 -9.60 -7.57
CA LYS A 266 21.34 -8.22 -8.09
C LYS A 266 20.75 -7.09 -7.20
N ARG A 267 21.67 -6.15 -6.85
CA ARG A 267 21.63 -4.69 -6.54
C ARG A 267 20.47 -4.03 -5.76
N LYS A 268 20.88 -3.18 -4.80
CA LYS A 268 20.10 -2.46 -3.76
C LYS A 268 19.45 -1.16 -4.24
N SER A 269 18.28 -0.83 -3.69
CA SER A 269 17.53 0.42 -3.90
C SER A 269 17.37 1.22 -2.60
N LEU A 270 17.24 2.55 -2.74
CA LEU A 270 17.09 3.69 -1.80
C LEU A 270 16.32 3.55 -0.45
N LEU A 271 15.85 2.37 -0.05
CA LEU A 271 15.21 2.10 1.25
C LEU A 271 16.16 2.22 2.45
N THR A 272 17.47 2.27 2.22
CA THR A 272 18.50 2.32 3.27
C THR A 272 18.63 3.71 3.92
N GLN A 273 18.25 4.80 3.23
CA GLN A 273 18.52 6.16 3.74
C GLN A 273 17.56 6.66 4.83
N CYS A 274 16.33 6.15 4.91
CA CYS A 274 15.35 6.63 5.89
C CYS A 274 15.35 5.85 7.22
N PHE A 275 15.99 4.68 7.29
CA PHE A 275 15.94 3.81 8.48
C PHE A 275 17.14 3.96 9.43
N ASP A 276 18.30 4.43 8.96
CA ASP A 276 19.53 4.41 9.78
C ASP A 276 19.79 5.70 10.58
N SER A 277 19.08 6.80 10.32
CA SER A 277 19.37 8.11 10.96
C SER A 277 18.84 8.26 12.38
N LYS A 278 18.01 7.33 12.89
CA LYS A 278 17.52 7.34 14.28
C LYS A 278 18.18 6.28 15.19
N LEU A 279 19.18 5.54 14.71
CA LEU A 279 19.89 4.52 15.50
C LEU A 279 21.33 4.90 15.91
N THR A 280 21.86 6.04 15.46
CA THR A 280 23.30 6.36 15.65
C THR A 280 23.62 7.50 16.62
N ASN A 281 22.65 8.12 17.28
CA ASN A 281 22.96 9.13 18.31
C ASN A 281 23.03 8.53 19.72
N ARG A 282 24.14 7.84 20.00
CA ARG A 282 24.79 7.80 21.32
C ARG A 282 26.33 7.70 21.13
N PRO A 283 27.15 8.36 21.97
CA PRO A 283 28.55 8.63 21.65
C PRO A 283 29.53 7.50 22.06
N GLN A 284 30.58 7.37 21.23
CA GLN A 284 31.90 6.72 21.42
C GLN A 284 31.90 5.18 21.56
N SER A 285 32.76 4.38 20.91
CA SER A 285 34.16 4.57 20.51
C SER A 285 34.60 3.52 19.47
N SER A 286 35.61 3.88 18.67
CA SER A 286 36.60 3.06 17.94
C SER A 286 36.25 1.68 17.33
N ASN A 287 36.49 1.64 16.02
CA ASN A 287 37.03 0.55 15.19
C ASN A 287 36.12 -0.49 14.50
N SER A 288 36.43 -0.59 13.19
CA SER A 288 36.23 -1.64 12.19
C SER A 288 34.80 -2.03 11.79
N TYR A 289 34.38 -1.45 10.66
CA TYR A 289 33.29 -1.93 9.81
C TYR A 289 33.72 -3.16 9.00
N GLN A 290 33.17 -4.33 9.35
CA GLN A 290 32.79 -5.39 8.42
C GLN A 290 31.55 -6.09 9.01
N GLU A 291 30.68 -6.62 8.13
CA GLU A 291 29.48 -7.45 8.46
C GLU A 291 28.25 -6.64 8.95
N ILE A 292 27.03 -6.72 8.40
CA ILE A 292 26.34 -7.64 7.49
C ILE A 292 25.25 -6.83 6.76
N GLU A 293 25.28 -6.83 5.43
CA GLU A 293 24.10 -6.59 4.59
C GLU A 293 23.54 -7.95 4.19
N ASN A 294 22.47 -8.40 4.85
CA ASN A 294 21.54 -9.42 4.38
C ASN A 294 20.22 -9.25 5.15
N TYR A 295 19.10 -9.38 4.42
CA TYR A 295 17.69 -9.03 4.71
C TYR A 295 17.24 -7.61 4.33
#